data_AF-A0A150GFQ6-F1
#
_entry.id   AF-A0A150GFQ6-F1
#
_cell.length_a   1.000
_cell.length_b   1.000
_cell.length_c   1.000
_cell.angle_alpha   90.00
_cell.angle_beta   90.00
_cell.angle_gamma   90.00
#
_symmetry.space_group_name_H-M   'P 1'
#
loop_
_entity.id
_entity.type
_entity.pdbx_description
1 polymer ?
#
loop_
_entity_poly.entity_id
_entity_poly.type
_entity_poly.pdbx_seq_one_letter_code
_entity_poly.pdbx_strand_id
1 'polypeptide(L)'
;MDQFRRFTSQGQKDCKVVLSSKDGTKLGWFLVDVRAAKLQAQYKKAEADDGPFRHFALTVDVRTFQSSKRLPLSSASVYVQAVLPAELIELVVGSGFRLPSRLAPLCSHPAVDIPRGAEGAIPNGYGTLEFTAGVVQLARVLAQEPRISVEAWHKERFRADMLLGAGTVPLTPLLQAEEARWRSELREREAQRMMVLESEWRRRERAREAELTTLKAEYLALEDKAQQVLAAAESRERRILAAEEALLRRRKELEREHSSRMLEAEAAVRRLQVECEHQLDIERDRNAELVRRVAMMEERLAASEARCLAVENEFADYRAASRSTPEAELTRQLAEAREAAKAAEVRAAKAAKAKQGYKEQVCWNAYFTNQE
;
A
#
# COMPACT_ATOMS: atom_id res chain seq x y z
N MET A 1 6.68 -25.39 78.91
CA MET A 1 7.44 -26.36 78.09
C MET A 1 6.53 -26.87 76.97
N ASP A 2 6.05 -25.95 76.12
CA ASP A 2 5.17 -26.25 74.98
C ASP A 2 6.01 -26.39 73.71
N GLN A 3 6.81 -27.44 73.65
CA GLN A 3 7.61 -27.71 72.45
C GLN A 3 6.80 -28.53 71.45
N PHE A 4 6.44 -27.83 70.36
CA PHE A 4 6.28 -28.35 69.00
C PHE A 4 5.39 -29.59 68.82
N ARG A 5 4.09 -29.37 68.61
CA ARG A 5 3.24 -30.26 67.80
C ARG A 5 2.29 -29.50 66.88
N ARG A 6 2.82 -28.66 65.99
CA ARG A 6 2.13 -28.38 64.72
C ARG A 6 2.41 -29.55 63.77
N PHE A 7 1.81 -30.70 64.06
CA PHE A 7 1.65 -31.73 63.03
C PHE A 7 0.53 -31.25 62.11
N THR A 8 0.86 -30.93 60.85
CA THR A 8 -0.12 -30.77 59.77
C THR A 8 -1.00 -32.00 59.77
N SER A 9 -2.23 -31.83 60.21
CA SER A 9 -3.08 -32.95 60.53
C SER A 9 -3.64 -33.58 59.26
N GLN A 10 -2.99 -34.63 58.80
CA GLN A 10 -3.44 -35.47 57.70
C GLN A 10 -3.98 -36.75 58.30
N GLY A 11 -5.30 -36.94 58.23
CA GLY A 11 -5.96 -38.09 58.81
C GLY A 11 -7.39 -37.85 59.23
N GLN A 12 -8.05 -38.92 59.65
CA GLN A 12 -9.38 -38.87 60.23
C GLN A 12 -9.23 -38.38 61.68
N LYS A 13 -9.74 -37.18 61.95
CA LYS A 13 -9.74 -36.57 63.28
C LYS A 13 -11.05 -36.82 63.99
N ASP A 14 -10.97 -36.90 65.31
CA ASP A 14 -12.10 -36.98 66.24
C ASP A 14 -13.07 -38.11 65.85
N CYS A 15 -12.50 -39.25 65.41
CA CYS A 15 -13.30 -40.40 65.00
C CYS A 15 -13.99 -40.97 66.23
N LYS A 16 -15.32 -40.88 66.26
CA LYS A 16 -16.13 -41.46 67.31
C LYS A 16 -16.28 -42.96 67.09
N VAL A 17 -15.49 -43.76 67.79
CA VAL A 17 -15.49 -45.21 67.68
C VAL A 17 -16.41 -45.80 68.73
N VAL A 18 -17.51 -46.41 68.33
CA VAL A 18 -18.46 -47.02 69.26
C VAL A 18 -17.88 -48.32 69.81
N LEU A 19 -17.78 -48.40 71.14
CA LEU A 19 -17.39 -49.61 71.84
C LEU A 19 -18.61 -50.50 72.06
N SER A 20 -18.54 -51.75 71.60
CA SER A 20 -19.60 -52.73 71.78
C SER A 20 -19.09 -53.95 72.55
N SER A 21 -19.93 -54.48 73.44
CA SER A 21 -19.68 -55.77 74.10
C SER A 21 -19.80 -56.92 73.10
N LYS A 22 -19.42 -58.14 73.52
CA LYS A 22 -19.58 -59.37 72.72
C LYS A 22 -21.05 -59.60 72.31
N ASP A 23 -21.99 -59.16 73.15
CA ASP A 23 -23.44 -59.25 72.90
C ASP A 23 -23.98 -58.08 72.05
N GLY A 24 -23.12 -57.26 71.45
CA GLY A 24 -23.50 -56.09 70.63
C GLY A 24 -24.02 -54.88 71.42
N THR A 25 -24.05 -54.97 72.75
CA THR A 25 -24.47 -53.84 73.60
C THR A 25 -23.46 -52.72 73.54
N LYS A 26 -23.91 -51.50 73.21
CA LYS A 26 -23.07 -50.29 73.24
C LYS A 26 -22.64 -49.97 74.67
N LEU A 27 -21.34 -50.01 74.91
CA LEU A 27 -20.73 -49.77 76.22
C LEU A 27 -20.11 -48.38 76.36
N GLY A 28 -19.83 -47.70 75.26
CA GLY A 28 -19.19 -46.39 75.26
C GLY A 28 -18.72 -46.00 73.88
N TRP A 29 -17.84 -45.00 73.81
CA TRP A 29 -17.12 -44.67 72.59
C TRP A 29 -15.78 -44.00 72.89
N PHE A 30 -14.85 -44.10 71.93
CA PHE A 30 -13.56 -43.43 71.96
C PHE A 30 -13.50 -42.28 70.96
N LEU A 31 -12.71 -41.25 71.28
CA LEU A 31 -12.15 -40.36 70.27
C LEU A 31 -10.81 -40.91 69.81
N VAL A 32 -10.75 -41.29 68.54
CA VAL A 32 -9.53 -41.78 67.90
C VAL A 32 -9.14 -40.87 66.77
N ASP A 33 -7.92 -40.36 66.81
CA ASP A 33 -7.28 -39.69 65.69
C ASP A 33 -6.41 -40.72 64.99
N VAL A 34 -6.72 -41.02 63.73
CA VAL A 34 -5.85 -41.83 62.88
C VAL A 34 -5.25 -40.92 61.84
N ARG A 35 -3.92 -40.77 61.90
CA ARG A 35 -3.19 -39.91 60.97
C ARG A 35 -2.10 -40.72 60.28
N ALA A 36 -2.13 -40.71 58.96
CA ALA A 36 -0.95 -41.04 58.19
C ALA A 36 -0.09 -39.78 58.18
N ALA A 37 1.01 -39.79 58.93
CA ALA A 37 2.01 -38.76 58.76
C ALA A 37 2.75 -39.07 57.46
N LYS A 38 2.50 -38.25 56.44
CA LYS A 38 3.30 -38.24 55.23
C LYS A 38 4.76 -38.13 55.63
N LEU A 39 5.57 -39.01 55.03
CA LEU A 39 7.00 -38.90 54.79
C LEU A 39 7.51 -37.50 55.19
N GLN A 40 8.29 -37.39 56.26
CA GLN A 40 9.33 -36.36 56.27
C GLN A 40 10.33 -36.76 55.17
N ALA A 41 9.92 -36.64 53.91
CA ALA A 41 10.82 -36.07 52.94
C ALA A 41 11.05 -34.66 53.45
N GLN A 42 12.01 -34.52 54.38
CA GLN A 42 12.82 -33.32 54.36
C GLN A 42 13.14 -33.16 52.88
N TYR A 43 12.57 -32.15 52.24
CA TYR A 43 13.03 -31.59 50.98
C TYR A 43 14.45 -31.03 51.21
N LYS A 44 15.37 -31.81 51.78
CA LYS A 44 16.75 -31.73 51.38
C LYS A 44 16.73 -32.26 49.96
N LYS A 45 16.90 -31.31 49.06
CA LYS A 45 17.28 -31.40 47.66
C LYS A 45 18.48 -32.35 47.50
N ALA A 46 18.24 -33.63 47.77
CA ALA A 46 19.06 -34.77 47.46
C ALA A 46 18.20 -35.60 46.51
N GLU A 47 18.86 -36.10 45.48
CA GLU A 47 18.31 -36.71 44.28
C GLU A 47 17.07 -37.56 44.51
N ALA A 48 16.11 -37.45 43.59
CA ALA A 48 14.89 -38.23 43.57
C ALA A 48 15.24 -39.72 43.69
N ASP A 49 15.07 -40.26 44.89
CA ASP A 49 15.08 -41.69 45.13
C ASP A 49 13.77 -42.23 44.51
N ASP A 50 13.83 -42.49 43.21
CA ASP A 50 12.76 -43.03 42.35
C ASP A 50 12.53 -44.53 42.61
N GLY A 51 12.92 -45.00 43.80
CA GLY A 51 12.67 -46.36 44.25
C GLY A 51 11.18 -46.64 44.43
N PRO A 52 10.72 -47.88 44.20
CA PRO A 52 9.31 -48.24 44.38
C PRO A 52 8.85 -48.18 45.86
N PHE A 53 9.80 -48.13 46.80
CA PHE A 53 9.60 -48.17 48.24
C PHE A 53 9.69 -46.79 48.88
N ARG A 54 8.80 -46.49 49.83
CA ARG A 54 8.73 -45.23 50.55
C ARG A 54 8.59 -45.46 52.06
N HIS A 55 9.13 -44.55 52.86
CA HIS A 55 8.99 -44.55 54.32
C HIS A 55 7.65 -43.95 54.77
N PHE A 56 6.84 -44.74 55.47
CA PHE A 56 5.54 -44.34 55.98
C PHE A 56 5.53 -44.33 57.51
N ALA A 57 4.75 -43.40 58.08
CA ALA A 57 4.47 -43.36 59.51
C ALA A 57 2.94 -43.34 59.72
N LEU A 58 2.41 -44.43 60.28
CA LEU A 58 1.03 -44.54 60.70
C LEU A 58 0.92 -44.20 62.19
N THR A 59 0.16 -43.17 62.52
CA THR A 59 -0.05 -42.74 63.90
C THR A 59 -1.50 -42.98 64.32
N VAL A 60 -1.67 -43.50 65.53
CA VAL A 60 -2.97 -43.75 66.15
C VAL A 60 -2.95 -43.07 67.52
N ASP A 61 -3.93 -42.22 67.78
CA ASP A 61 -4.04 -41.43 69.01
C ASP A 61 -5.43 -41.61 69.61
N VAL A 62 -5.53 -42.41 70.67
CA VAL A 62 -6.76 -42.58 71.46
C VAL A 62 -6.75 -41.56 72.60
N ARG A 63 -7.65 -40.58 72.55
CA ARG A 63 -7.63 -39.44 73.47
C ARG A 63 -8.50 -39.62 74.69
N THR A 64 -9.76 -40.00 74.47
CA THR A 64 -10.75 -40.09 75.53
C THR A 64 -11.61 -41.34 75.35
N PHE A 65 -12.09 -41.86 76.47
CA PHE A 65 -13.10 -42.90 76.54
C PHE A 65 -14.31 -42.38 77.29
N GLN A 66 -15.47 -42.35 76.63
CA GLN A 66 -16.73 -42.06 77.27
C GLN A 66 -17.49 -43.37 77.53
N SER A 67 -17.62 -43.72 78.80
CA SER A 67 -18.37 -44.91 79.22
C SER A 67 -19.88 -44.64 79.19
N SER A 68 -20.67 -45.65 78.86
CA SER A 68 -22.13 -45.56 78.84
C SER A 68 -22.73 -46.00 80.18
N LYS A 69 -24.01 -45.71 80.38
CA LYS A 69 -24.80 -46.25 81.50
C LYS A 69 -24.95 -47.77 81.50
N ARG A 70 -24.61 -48.44 80.39
CA ARG A 70 -24.69 -49.90 80.22
C ARG A 70 -23.36 -50.62 80.51
N LEU A 71 -22.35 -49.90 81.01
CA LEU A 71 -21.09 -50.50 81.42
C LEU A 71 -21.34 -51.58 82.49
N PRO A 72 -20.77 -52.80 82.37
CA PRO A 72 -21.04 -53.89 83.31
C PRO A 72 -20.59 -53.55 84.74
N LEU A 73 -19.56 -52.70 84.89
CA LEU A 73 -18.99 -52.27 86.15
C LEU A 73 -19.52 -50.89 86.56
N SER A 74 -19.51 -50.58 87.86
CA SER A 74 -19.84 -49.23 88.39
C SER A 74 -18.70 -48.24 88.13
N SER A 75 -17.45 -48.72 88.19
CA SER A 75 -16.24 -48.06 87.74
C SER A 75 -15.31 -49.10 87.14
N ALA A 76 -14.67 -48.80 86.03
CA ALA A 76 -13.70 -49.69 85.39
C ALA A 76 -12.33 -49.01 85.36
N SER A 77 -11.29 -49.70 85.79
CA SER A 77 -9.90 -49.33 85.54
C SER A 77 -9.57 -49.63 84.07
N VAL A 78 -9.73 -48.66 83.18
CA VAL A 78 -9.68 -48.84 81.73
C VAL A 78 -8.27 -48.59 81.21
N TYR A 79 -7.74 -49.53 80.43
CA TYR A 79 -6.70 -49.27 79.45
C TYR A 79 -7.19 -49.64 78.05
N VAL A 80 -6.61 -49.02 77.04
CA VAL A 80 -6.98 -49.19 75.64
C VAL A 80 -5.87 -49.89 74.90
N GLN A 81 -6.25 -50.78 74.01
CA GLN A 81 -5.35 -51.53 73.17
C GLN A 81 -5.78 -51.37 71.70
N ALA A 82 -4.97 -50.75 70.86
CA ALA A 82 -5.22 -50.68 69.43
C ALA A 82 -4.44 -51.76 68.67
N VAL A 83 -5.17 -52.63 68.00
CA VAL A 83 -4.69 -53.79 67.25
C VAL A 83 -4.71 -53.45 65.75
N LEU A 84 -3.56 -53.60 65.11
CA LEU A 84 -3.43 -53.38 63.67
C LEU A 84 -4.04 -54.57 62.88
N PRO A 85 -4.64 -54.30 61.71
CA PRO A 85 -5.19 -55.34 60.84
C PRO A 85 -4.07 -56.22 60.26
N ALA A 86 -4.37 -57.51 60.06
CA ALA A 86 -3.40 -58.52 59.62
C ALA A 86 -2.74 -58.16 58.28
N GLU A 87 -3.50 -57.57 57.37
CA GLU A 87 -3.06 -57.15 56.04
C GLU A 87 -1.94 -56.09 56.11
N LEU A 88 -2.01 -55.18 57.09
CA LEU A 88 -0.96 -54.21 57.34
C LEU A 88 0.25 -54.83 58.04
N ILE A 89 0.02 -55.78 58.94
CA ILE A 89 1.10 -56.50 59.62
C ILE A 89 1.92 -57.30 58.59
N GLU A 90 1.26 -58.03 57.70
CA GLU A 90 1.89 -58.77 56.61
C GLU A 90 2.67 -57.86 55.67
N LEU A 91 2.13 -56.68 55.34
CA LEU A 91 2.84 -55.69 54.52
C LEU A 91 4.14 -55.22 55.18
N VAL A 92 4.12 -54.92 56.48
CA VAL A 92 5.27 -54.40 57.24
C VAL A 92 6.33 -55.49 57.48
N VAL A 93 5.89 -56.71 57.76
CA VAL A 93 6.81 -57.85 57.96
C VAL A 93 7.41 -58.26 56.61
N GLY A 94 6.60 -58.30 55.55
CA GLY A 94 7.03 -58.64 54.19
C GLY A 94 8.02 -57.63 53.59
N SER A 95 8.03 -56.39 54.05
CA SER A 95 9.01 -55.37 53.67
C SER A 95 10.35 -55.46 54.42
N GLY A 96 10.57 -56.53 55.20
CA GLY A 96 11.83 -56.76 55.92
C GLY A 96 12.00 -55.93 57.20
N PHE A 97 10.95 -55.25 57.65
CA PHE A 97 10.99 -54.48 58.89
C PHE A 97 10.63 -55.39 60.07
N ARG A 98 11.44 -55.39 61.13
CA ARG A 98 10.99 -55.98 62.39
C ARG A 98 9.95 -55.04 62.99
N LEU A 99 8.74 -55.54 63.18
CA LEU A 99 7.77 -54.89 64.05
C LEU A 99 8.49 -54.59 65.39
N PRO A 100 8.58 -53.33 65.85
CA PRO A 100 9.03 -53.06 67.20
C PRO A 100 8.35 -54.01 68.19
N SER A 101 9.07 -54.46 69.21
CA SER A 101 8.51 -55.30 70.29
C SER A 101 7.31 -54.64 71.01
N ARG A 102 7.05 -53.35 70.75
CA ARG A 102 5.90 -52.54 71.15
C ARG A 102 4.74 -52.48 70.13
N LEU A 103 4.78 -53.27 69.06
CA LEU A 103 3.65 -53.52 68.15
C LEU A 103 2.91 -54.81 68.52
N ALA A 104 3.32 -55.47 69.62
CA ALA A 104 2.33 -55.99 70.55
C ALA A 104 1.38 -54.83 70.89
N PRO A 105 0.07 -55.04 70.78
CA PRO A 105 -0.89 -54.03 70.37
C PRO A 105 -0.76 -52.72 71.16
N LEU A 106 -0.93 -51.58 70.48
CA LEU A 106 -0.68 -50.24 71.02
C LEU A 106 -1.48 -50.06 72.31
N CYS A 107 -0.82 -50.18 73.45
CA CYS A 107 -1.47 -50.26 74.76
C CYS A 107 -1.24 -48.97 75.54
N SER A 108 -2.32 -48.34 75.97
CA SER A 108 -2.26 -47.18 76.86
C SER A 108 -1.79 -47.59 78.24
N HIS A 109 -1.02 -46.74 78.91
CA HIS A 109 -0.56 -46.98 80.26
C HIS A 109 -0.39 -45.66 81.01
N PRO A 110 -0.77 -45.54 82.30
CA PRO A 110 -1.44 -46.53 83.13
C PRO A 110 -2.94 -46.66 82.82
N ALA A 111 -3.59 -47.67 83.40
CA ALA A 111 -5.05 -47.78 83.38
C ALA A 111 -5.67 -46.65 84.22
N VAL A 112 -6.82 -46.13 83.78
CA VAL A 112 -7.53 -45.02 84.43
C VAL A 112 -8.90 -45.46 84.88
N ASP A 113 -9.26 -45.13 86.12
CA ASP A 113 -10.57 -45.44 86.66
C ASP A 113 -11.64 -44.51 86.07
N ILE A 114 -12.54 -45.09 85.27
CA ILE A 114 -13.61 -44.38 84.59
C ILE A 114 -14.96 -44.87 85.13
N PRO A 115 -15.71 -44.03 85.87
CA PRO A 115 -17.04 -44.35 86.34
C PRO A 115 -18.02 -44.60 85.20
N ARG A 116 -19.08 -45.37 85.48
CA ARG A 116 -20.20 -45.59 84.56
C ARG A 116 -20.89 -44.27 84.19
N GLY A 117 -21.00 -44.00 82.88
CA GLY A 117 -21.62 -42.78 82.36
C GLY A 117 -20.72 -41.54 82.34
N ALA A 118 -19.42 -41.70 82.65
CA ALA A 118 -18.44 -40.63 82.67
C ALA A 118 -17.46 -40.70 81.48
N GLU A 119 -16.72 -39.62 81.27
CA GLU A 119 -15.64 -39.55 80.28
C GLU A 119 -14.30 -39.41 81.00
N GLY A 120 -13.31 -40.18 80.54
CA GLY A 120 -11.94 -40.12 81.03
C GLY A 120 -10.95 -39.95 79.89
N ALA A 121 -9.89 -39.19 80.14
CA ALA A 121 -8.76 -39.10 79.23
C ALA A 121 -7.89 -40.37 79.34
N ILE A 122 -7.42 -40.87 78.20
CA ILE A 122 -6.57 -42.05 78.13
C ILE A 122 -5.09 -41.60 78.05
N PRO A 123 -4.30 -41.80 79.12
CA PRO A 123 -2.89 -41.44 79.12
C PRO A 123 -2.10 -42.39 78.23
N ASN A 124 -1.13 -41.85 77.49
CA ASN A 124 -0.28 -42.63 76.59
C ASN A 124 -1.06 -43.50 75.58
N GLY A 125 -2.26 -43.07 75.17
CA GLY A 125 -3.04 -43.71 74.09
C GLY A 125 -2.51 -43.43 72.68
N TYR A 126 -1.29 -42.89 72.56
CA TYR A 126 -0.65 -42.52 71.30
C TYR A 126 0.40 -43.56 70.88
N GLY A 127 0.34 -43.99 69.62
CA GLY A 127 1.29 -44.91 68.99
C GLY A 127 1.70 -44.46 67.59
N THR A 128 2.92 -44.79 67.21
CA THR A 128 3.45 -44.56 65.84
C THR A 128 4.09 -45.83 65.33
N LEU A 129 3.66 -46.26 64.15
CA LEU A 129 4.22 -47.34 63.37
C LEU A 129 4.97 -46.74 62.19
N GLU A 130 6.29 -46.88 62.18
CA GLU A 130 7.15 -46.52 61.05
C GLU A 130 7.50 -47.78 60.26
N PHE A 131 7.35 -47.72 58.95
CA PHE A 131 7.63 -48.85 58.06
C PHE A 131 7.98 -48.36 56.66
N THR A 132 8.58 -49.23 55.85
CA THR A 132 8.87 -48.95 54.44
C THR A 132 7.98 -49.85 53.59
N ALA A 133 7.26 -49.31 52.61
CA ALA A 133 6.40 -50.12 51.74
C ALA A 133 6.39 -49.60 50.31
N GLY A 134 6.01 -50.44 49.36
CA GLY A 134 5.73 -50.00 48.00
C GLY A 134 4.48 -49.11 47.98
N VAL A 135 4.51 -47.96 47.27
CA VAL A 135 3.36 -47.02 47.25
C VAL A 135 2.09 -47.70 46.73
N VAL A 136 2.21 -48.44 45.62
CA VAL A 136 1.11 -49.19 45.01
C VAL A 136 0.65 -50.33 45.92
N GLN A 137 1.60 -50.97 46.61
CA GLN A 137 1.31 -52.08 47.52
C GLN A 137 0.53 -51.61 48.76
N LEU A 138 0.94 -50.49 49.38
CA LEU A 138 0.22 -49.88 50.49
C LEU A 138 -1.16 -49.37 50.06
N ALA A 139 -1.27 -48.73 48.89
CA ALA A 139 -2.55 -48.29 48.36
C ALA A 139 -3.51 -49.47 48.13
N ARG A 140 -3.00 -50.61 47.62
CA ARG A 140 -3.79 -51.84 47.45
C ARG A 140 -4.30 -52.38 48.80
N VAL A 141 -3.45 -52.40 49.83
CA VAL A 141 -3.86 -52.83 51.17
C VAL A 141 -4.90 -51.87 51.75
N LEU A 142 -4.71 -50.55 51.65
CA LEU A 142 -5.69 -49.57 52.11
C LEU A 142 -7.02 -49.61 51.33
N ALA A 143 -7.00 -50.01 50.07
CA ALA A 143 -8.19 -50.20 49.24
C ALA A 143 -9.01 -51.43 49.62
N GLN A 144 -8.43 -52.40 50.34
CA GLN A 144 -9.15 -53.55 50.90
C GLN A 144 -9.93 -53.22 52.19
N GLU A 145 -10.04 -51.92 52.53
CA GLU A 145 -10.71 -51.40 53.72
C GLU A 145 -10.22 -52.02 55.06
N PRO A 146 -8.91 -52.04 55.33
CA PRO A 146 -8.37 -52.58 56.56
C PRO A 146 -8.83 -51.70 57.74
N ARG A 147 -9.16 -52.35 58.85
CA ARG A 147 -9.74 -51.70 60.04
C ARG A 147 -8.85 -51.91 61.26
N ILE A 148 -8.50 -50.84 61.95
CA ILE A 148 -7.85 -50.92 63.26
C ILE A 148 -8.92 -51.27 64.29
N SER A 149 -8.68 -52.31 65.09
CA SER A 149 -9.53 -52.63 66.24
C SER A 149 -9.01 -51.89 67.47
N VAL A 150 -9.91 -51.22 68.19
CA VAL A 150 -9.61 -50.53 69.44
C VAL A 150 -10.39 -51.21 70.55
N GLU A 151 -9.67 -51.85 71.45
CA GLU A 151 -10.20 -52.67 72.53
C GLU A 151 -10.10 -51.92 73.86
N ALA A 152 -11.18 -51.90 74.63
CA ALA A 152 -11.19 -51.38 75.99
C ALA A 152 -11.08 -52.55 76.97
N TRP A 153 -10.07 -52.51 77.83
CA TRP A 153 -9.80 -53.55 78.81
C TRP A 153 -9.92 -53.00 80.22
N HIS A 154 -10.53 -53.78 81.11
CA HIS A 154 -10.54 -53.51 82.53
C HIS A 154 -9.36 -54.22 83.19
N LYS A 155 -8.47 -53.44 83.79
CA LYS A 155 -7.32 -53.95 84.55
C LYS A 155 -7.75 -54.49 85.90
N GLU A 156 -7.49 -55.77 86.12
CA GLU A 156 -7.79 -56.45 87.38
C GLU A 156 -6.52 -56.64 88.23
N ARG A 157 -6.65 -56.51 89.55
CA ARG A 157 -5.49 -56.63 90.46
C ARG A 157 -5.14 -58.07 90.78
N PHE A 158 -6.15 -58.95 90.78
CA PHE A 158 -6.04 -60.33 91.27
C PHE A 158 -6.57 -61.36 90.27
N ARG A 159 -6.91 -60.94 89.05
CA ARG A 159 -7.45 -61.78 87.99
C ARG A 159 -6.88 -61.35 86.64
N ALA A 160 -7.17 -62.14 85.60
CA ALA A 160 -6.91 -61.74 84.23
C ALA A 160 -7.77 -60.52 83.87
N ASP A 161 -7.20 -59.62 83.08
CA ASP A 161 -7.87 -58.43 82.60
C ASP A 161 -9.12 -58.79 81.79
N MET A 162 -10.18 -58.01 81.97
CA MET A 162 -11.48 -58.26 81.35
C MET A 162 -11.69 -57.37 80.13
N LEU A 163 -11.90 -57.95 78.95
CA LEU A 163 -12.31 -57.19 77.78
C LEU A 163 -13.71 -56.61 78.01
N LEU A 164 -13.80 -55.28 78.05
CA LEU A 164 -15.07 -54.58 78.14
C LEU A 164 -15.76 -54.60 76.78
N GLY A 165 -15.05 -54.20 75.73
CA GLY A 165 -15.56 -54.23 74.36
C GLY A 165 -14.52 -53.84 73.32
N ALA A 166 -14.93 -53.81 72.06
CA ALA A 166 -14.10 -53.39 70.94
C ALA A 166 -14.88 -52.49 69.97
N GLY A 167 -14.14 -51.69 69.20
CA GLY A 167 -14.67 -50.89 68.10
C GLY A 167 -13.64 -50.80 66.97
N THR A 168 -14.06 -50.43 65.76
CA THR A 168 -13.17 -50.44 64.58
C THR A 168 -13.09 -49.08 63.90
N VAL A 169 -11.91 -48.76 63.35
CA VAL A 169 -11.66 -47.54 62.56
C VAL A 169 -11.16 -47.92 61.17
N PRO A 170 -11.86 -47.54 60.08
CA PRO A 170 -11.41 -47.81 58.72
C PRO A 170 -10.23 -46.91 58.34
N LEU A 171 -9.27 -47.46 57.61
CA LEU A 171 -8.09 -46.71 57.14
C LEU A 171 -8.26 -46.12 55.74
N THR A 172 -9.31 -46.50 55.01
CA THR A 172 -9.65 -46.00 53.66
C THR A 172 -9.65 -44.47 53.52
N PRO A 173 -10.14 -43.68 54.50
CA PRO A 173 -10.13 -42.22 54.39
C PRO A 173 -8.73 -41.60 54.25
N LEU A 174 -7.69 -42.30 54.71
CA LEU A 174 -6.30 -41.85 54.59
C LEU A 174 -5.85 -41.82 53.12
N LEU A 175 -6.24 -42.84 52.33
CA LEU A 175 -5.93 -42.92 50.91
C LEU A 175 -6.71 -41.85 50.12
N GLN A 176 -8.01 -41.74 50.38
CA GLN A 176 -8.89 -40.78 49.69
C GLN A 176 -8.45 -39.32 49.89
N ALA A 177 -8.00 -38.98 51.10
CA ALA A 177 -7.52 -37.64 51.41
C ALA A 177 -6.25 -37.28 50.61
N GLU A 178 -5.36 -38.23 50.38
CA GLU A 178 -4.15 -38.01 49.59
C GLU A 178 -4.45 -37.96 48.08
N GLU A 179 -5.34 -38.82 47.58
CA GLU A 179 -5.81 -38.78 46.19
C GLU A 179 -6.50 -37.45 45.85
N ALA A 180 -7.33 -36.94 46.75
CA ALA A 180 -8.02 -35.67 46.57
C ALA A 180 -7.03 -34.50 46.44
N ARG A 181 -5.97 -34.50 47.25
CA ARG A 181 -4.88 -33.50 47.17
C ARG A 181 -4.13 -33.59 45.86
N TRP A 182 -3.67 -34.78 45.50
CA TRP A 182 -2.97 -35.00 44.25
C TRP A 182 -3.81 -34.54 43.05
N ARG A 183 -5.10 -34.89 43.03
CA ARG A 183 -6.02 -34.44 41.98
C ARG A 183 -6.17 -32.92 41.97
N SER A 184 -6.21 -32.26 43.12
CA SER A 184 -6.28 -30.80 43.19
C SER A 184 -5.01 -30.14 42.65
N GLU A 185 -3.83 -30.61 43.07
CA GLU A 185 -2.54 -30.10 42.60
C GLU A 185 -2.37 -30.32 41.09
N LEU A 186 -2.80 -31.48 40.59
CA LEU A 186 -2.77 -31.78 39.16
C LEU A 186 -3.67 -30.84 38.36
N ARG A 187 -4.92 -30.64 38.81
CA ARG A 187 -5.85 -29.69 38.18
C ARG A 187 -5.32 -28.26 38.19
N GLU A 188 -4.68 -27.83 39.28
CA GLU A 188 -4.09 -26.50 39.37
C GLU A 188 -2.94 -26.33 38.35
N ARG A 189 -2.07 -27.35 38.22
CA ARG A 189 -1.01 -27.35 37.21
C ARG A 189 -1.56 -27.35 35.78
N GLU A 190 -2.60 -28.13 35.52
CA GLU A 190 -3.27 -28.13 34.21
C GLU A 190 -3.93 -26.78 33.91
N ALA A 191 -4.60 -26.17 34.89
CA ALA A 191 -5.20 -24.84 34.76
C ALA A 191 -4.14 -23.76 34.51
N GLN A 192 -2.99 -23.81 35.18
CA GLN A 192 -1.87 -22.91 34.94
C GLN A 192 -1.32 -23.04 33.51
N ARG A 193 -1.13 -24.28 33.04
CA ARG A 193 -0.70 -24.53 31.65
C ARG A 193 -1.74 -24.04 30.64
N MET A 194 -3.01 -24.29 30.91
CA MET A 194 -4.10 -23.83 30.05
C MET A 194 -4.17 -22.30 29.98
N MET A 195 -4.02 -21.61 31.13
CA MET A 195 -3.98 -20.16 31.20
C MET A 195 -2.86 -19.56 30.34
N VAL A 196 -1.66 -20.15 30.39
CA VAL A 196 -0.54 -19.71 29.54
C VAL A 196 -0.90 -19.86 28.06
N LEU A 197 -1.39 -21.03 27.65
CA LEU A 197 -1.79 -21.29 26.27
C LEU A 197 -2.92 -20.36 25.79
N GLU A 198 -3.93 -20.12 26.62
CA GLU A 198 -5.01 -19.18 26.31
C GLU A 198 -4.48 -17.75 26.15
N SER A 199 -3.54 -17.32 27.00
CA SER A 199 -2.96 -15.99 26.92
C SER A 199 -2.16 -15.79 25.62
N GLU A 200 -1.39 -16.80 25.21
CA GLU A 200 -0.65 -16.80 23.96
C GLU A 200 -1.61 -16.82 22.76
N TRP A 201 -2.65 -17.65 22.80
CA TRP A 201 -3.66 -17.72 21.76
C TRP A 201 -4.36 -16.37 21.60
N ARG A 202 -4.83 -15.74 22.69
CA ARG A 202 -5.43 -14.40 22.67
C ARG A 202 -4.47 -13.33 22.18
N ARG A 203 -3.15 -13.47 22.42
CA ARG A 203 -2.15 -12.53 21.90
C ARG A 203 -2.00 -12.68 20.38
N ARG A 204 -1.93 -13.91 19.88
CA ARG A 204 -1.87 -14.19 18.44
C ARG A 204 -3.14 -13.76 17.73
N GLU A 205 -4.31 -13.98 18.33
CA GLU A 205 -5.58 -13.60 17.74
C GLU A 205 -5.71 -12.08 17.62
N ARG A 206 -5.35 -11.33 18.68
CA ARG A 206 -5.28 -9.86 18.61
C ARG A 206 -4.29 -9.36 17.56
N ALA A 207 -3.15 -10.03 17.39
CA ALA A 207 -2.18 -9.67 16.36
C ALA A 207 -2.73 -9.87 14.95
N ARG A 208 -3.39 -11.02 14.71
CA ARG A 208 -4.08 -11.30 13.44
C ARG A 208 -5.20 -10.32 13.15
N GLU A 209 -6.03 -10.02 14.15
CA GLU A 209 -7.10 -9.01 14.01
C GLU A 209 -6.51 -7.64 13.67
N ALA A 210 -5.43 -7.22 14.34
CA ALA A 210 -4.74 -5.98 14.04
C ALA A 210 -4.18 -5.95 12.60
N GLU A 211 -3.49 -7.01 12.18
CA GLU A 211 -2.98 -7.14 10.81
C GLU A 211 -4.10 -7.10 9.76
N LEU A 212 -5.23 -7.76 10.03
CA LEU A 212 -6.40 -7.71 9.16
C LEU A 212 -7.01 -6.31 9.11
N THR A 213 -7.05 -5.59 10.23
CA THR A 213 -7.54 -4.20 10.24
C THR A 213 -6.63 -3.25 9.48
N THR A 214 -5.31 -3.39 9.60
CA THR A 214 -4.35 -2.57 8.84
C THR A 214 -4.45 -2.87 7.35
N LEU A 215 -4.50 -4.15 6.97
CA LEU A 215 -4.61 -4.55 5.56
C LEU A 215 -5.93 -4.08 4.93
N LYS A 216 -7.05 -4.13 5.67
CA LYS A 216 -8.33 -3.58 5.22
C LYS A 216 -8.25 -2.07 5.01
N ALA A 217 -7.62 -1.33 5.92
CA ALA A 217 -7.44 0.11 5.78
C ALA A 217 -6.57 0.48 4.56
N GLU A 218 -5.48 -0.28 4.34
CA GLU A 218 -4.63 -0.11 3.16
C GLU A 218 -5.38 -0.40 1.86
N TYR A 219 -6.18 -1.47 1.82
CA TYR A 219 -6.99 -1.82 0.66
C TYR A 219 -8.00 -0.72 0.32
N LEU A 220 -8.73 -0.22 1.32
CA LEU A 220 -9.67 0.89 1.14
C LEU A 220 -8.97 2.16 0.64
N ALA A 221 -7.78 2.48 1.16
CA ALA A 221 -7.02 3.62 0.69
C ALA A 221 -6.51 3.46 -0.75
N LEU A 222 -6.17 2.24 -1.16
CA LEU A 222 -5.80 1.94 -2.55
C LEU A 222 -7.01 2.02 -3.48
N GLU A 223 -8.17 1.54 -3.04
CA GLU A 223 -9.43 1.63 -3.77
C GLU A 223 -9.84 3.08 -4.02
N ASP A 224 -9.81 3.93 -2.98
CA ASP A 224 -10.10 5.36 -3.10
C ASP A 224 -9.13 6.06 -4.07
N LYS A 225 -7.83 5.76 -3.98
CA LYS A 225 -6.85 6.28 -4.96
C LYS A 225 -7.16 5.84 -6.39
N ALA A 226 -7.53 4.58 -6.59
CA ALA A 226 -7.88 4.07 -7.92
C ALA A 226 -9.14 4.78 -8.47
N GLN A 227 -10.16 4.96 -7.64
CA GLN A 227 -11.38 5.69 -8.00
C GLN A 227 -11.09 7.16 -8.34
N GLN A 228 -10.22 7.83 -7.57
CA GLN A 228 -9.81 9.22 -7.84
C GLN A 228 -9.06 9.35 -9.17
N VAL A 229 -8.12 8.44 -9.46
CA VAL A 229 -7.39 8.43 -10.74
C VAL A 229 -8.34 8.19 -11.91
N LEU A 230 -9.29 7.26 -11.75
CA LEU A 230 -10.31 7.00 -12.77
C LEU A 230 -11.18 8.23 -13.03
N ALA A 231 -11.71 8.86 -11.97
CA ALA A 231 -12.52 10.07 -12.09
C ALA A 231 -11.76 11.24 -12.74
N ALA A 232 -10.47 11.40 -12.41
CA ALA A 232 -9.61 12.40 -13.03
C ALA A 232 -9.37 12.11 -14.52
N ALA A 233 -9.16 10.85 -14.88
CA ALA A 233 -9.01 10.41 -16.26
C ALA A 233 -10.29 10.65 -17.07
N GLU A 234 -11.45 10.25 -16.55
CA GLU A 234 -12.75 10.48 -17.18
C GLU A 234 -13.02 11.99 -17.39
N SER A 235 -12.71 12.82 -16.39
CA SER A 235 -12.83 14.28 -16.52
C SER A 235 -11.91 14.82 -17.61
N ARG A 236 -10.68 14.31 -17.72
CA ARG A 236 -9.73 14.72 -18.76
C ARG A 236 -10.21 14.31 -20.15
N GLU A 237 -10.72 13.08 -20.29
CA GLU A 237 -11.27 12.57 -21.54
C GLU A 237 -12.45 13.42 -22.01
N ARG A 238 -13.41 13.72 -21.11
CA ARG A 238 -14.54 14.62 -21.43
C ARG A 238 -14.08 15.99 -21.92
N ARG A 239 -13.03 16.56 -21.31
CA ARG A 239 -12.45 17.86 -21.76
C ARG A 239 -11.81 17.76 -23.15
N ILE A 240 -11.08 16.67 -23.41
CA ILE A 240 -10.44 16.45 -24.71
C ILE A 240 -11.51 16.31 -25.79
N LEU A 241 -12.53 15.48 -25.57
CA LEU A 241 -13.65 15.31 -26.50
C LEU A 241 -14.36 16.64 -26.79
N ALA A 242 -14.66 17.43 -25.76
CA ALA A 242 -15.27 18.75 -25.94
C ALA A 242 -14.37 19.71 -26.75
N ALA A 243 -13.06 19.68 -26.52
CA ALA A 243 -12.09 20.48 -27.27
C ALA A 243 -11.97 20.02 -28.72
N GLU A 244 -11.95 18.72 -28.98
CA GLU A 244 -11.93 18.12 -30.32
C GLU A 244 -13.18 18.51 -31.10
N GLU A 245 -14.37 18.43 -30.50
CA GLU A 245 -15.61 18.89 -31.12
C GLU A 245 -15.58 20.39 -31.44
N ALA A 246 -15.07 21.22 -30.54
CA ALA A 246 -14.94 22.66 -30.77
C ALA A 246 -13.97 22.97 -31.93
N LEU A 247 -12.84 22.27 -32.01
CA LEU A 247 -11.89 22.39 -33.12
C LEU A 247 -12.51 21.94 -34.45
N LEU A 248 -13.28 20.85 -34.44
CA LEU A 248 -14.00 20.39 -35.63
C LEU A 248 -15.05 21.42 -36.10
N ARG A 249 -15.80 22.03 -35.17
CA ARG A 249 -16.74 23.12 -35.50
C ARG A 249 -16.00 24.30 -36.11
N ARG A 250 -14.91 24.77 -35.46
CA ARG A 250 -14.13 25.91 -35.93
C ARG A 250 -13.49 25.67 -37.30
N ARG A 251 -12.98 24.45 -37.54
CA ARG A 251 -12.43 24.06 -38.84
C ARG A 251 -13.50 24.15 -39.94
N LYS A 252 -14.70 23.61 -39.70
CA LYS A 252 -15.82 23.69 -40.66
C LYS A 252 -16.26 25.13 -40.93
N GLU A 253 -16.28 25.99 -39.91
CA GLU A 253 -16.55 27.42 -40.08
C GLU A 253 -15.50 28.09 -40.96
N LEU A 254 -14.21 27.88 -40.67
CA LEU A 254 -13.11 28.43 -41.46
C LEU A 254 -13.12 27.94 -42.91
N GLU A 255 -13.44 26.67 -43.14
CA GLU A 255 -13.59 26.11 -44.49
C GLU A 255 -14.74 26.79 -45.26
N ARG A 256 -15.87 27.07 -44.59
CA ARG A 256 -17.00 27.81 -45.17
C ARG A 256 -16.69 29.29 -45.41
N GLU A 257 -15.99 29.94 -44.48
CA GLU A 257 -15.54 31.33 -44.64
C GLU A 257 -14.55 31.44 -45.81
N HIS A 258 -13.60 30.50 -45.90
CA HIS A 258 -12.64 30.45 -47.00
C HIS A 258 -13.33 30.21 -48.34
N SER A 259 -14.24 29.24 -48.44
CA SER A 259 -14.99 29.01 -49.68
C SER A 259 -15.84 30.21 -50.08
N SER A 260 -16.47 30.90 -49.12
CA SER A 260 -17.22 32.13 -49.37
C SER A 260 -16.32 33.25 -49.90
N ARG A 261 -15.16 33.49 -49.27
CA ARG A 261 -14.17 34.48 -49.73
C ARG A 261 -13.64 34.17 -51.12
N MET A 262 -13.40 32.90 -51.43
CA MET A 262 -12.95 32.47 -52.76
C MET A 262 -14.01 32.76 -53.81
N LEU A 263 -15.28 32.42 -53.55
CA LEU A 263 -16.40 32.74 -54.45
C LEU A 263 -16.58 34.25 -54.64
N GLU A 264 -16.47 35.04 -53.57
CA GLU A 264 -16.54 36.50 -53.65
C GLU A 264 -15.38 37.10 -54.46
N ALA A 265 -14.16 36.60 -54.26
CA ALA A 265 -12.99 37.02 -55.01
C ALA A 265 -13.10 36.64 -56.49
N GLU A 266 -13.53 35.43 -56.81
CA GLU A 266 -13.81 35.01 -58.19
C GLU A 266 -14.88 35.88 -58.84
N ALA A 267 -15.97 36.19 -58.14
CA ALA A 267 -17.01 37.08 -58.64
C ALA A 267 -16.48 38.51 -58.87
N ALA A 268 -15.60 39.01 -57.98
CA ALA A 268 -14.96 40.31 -58.16
C ALA A 268 -14.01 40.34 -59.37
N VAL A 269 -13.21 39.28 -59.57
CA VAL A 269 -12.35 39.13 -60.75
C VAL A 269 -13.20 39.12 -62.02
N ARG A 270 -14.30 38.37 -62.05
CA ARG A 270 -15.23 38.35 -63.21
C ARG A 270 -15.82 39.73 -63.48
N ARG A 271 -16.24 40.47 -62.45
CA ARG A 271 -16.73 41.85 -62.61
C ARG A 271 -15.66 42.76 -63.21
N LEU A 272 -14.45 42.74 -62.66
CA LEU A 272 -13.33 43.53 -63.16
C LEU A 272 -12.94 43.14 -64.60
N GLN A 273 -12.99 41.86 -64.95
CA GLN A 273 -12.75 41.41 -66.32
C GLN A 273 -13.75 42.01 -67.29
N VAL A 274 -15.05 41.95 -66.98
CA VAL A 274 -16.11 42.55 -67.79
C VAL A 274 -15.93 44.07 -67.89
N GLU A 275 -15.59 44.75 -66.79
CA GLU A 275 -15.30 46.19 -66.80
C GLU A 275 -14.09 46.53 -67.69
N CYS A 276 -13.00 45.77 -67.59
CA CYS A 276 -11.81 45.92 -68.42
C CYS A 276 -12.11 45.67 -69.91
N GLU A 277 -12.87 44.62 -70.24
CA GLU A 277 -13.30 44.32 -71.61
C GLU A 277 -14.14 45.46 -72.18
N HIS A 278 -15.10 45.96 -71.40
CA HIS A 278 -15.92 47.10 -71.79
C HIS A 278 -15.08 48.37 -72.03
N GLN A 279 -14.10 48.66 -71.17
CA GLN A 279 -13.17 49.78 -71.37
C GLN A 279 -12.33 49.60 -72.63
N LEU A 280 -11.81 48.39 -72.88
CA LEU A 280 -11.06 48.10 -74.10
C LEU A 280 -11.92 48.29 -75.35
N ASP A 281 -13.19 47.89 -75.31
CA ASP A 281 -14.12 48.09 -76.43
C ASP A 281 -14.42 49.58 -76.66
N ILE A 282 -14.64 50.36 -75.59
CA ILE A 282 -14.78 51.82 -75.69
C ILE A 282 -13.53 52.43 -76.33
N GLU A 283 -12.33 52.05 -75.89
CA GLU A 283 -11.08 52.56 -76.44
C GLU A 283 -10.85 52.12 -77.89
N ARG A 284 -11.26 50.90 -78.26
CA ARG A 284 -11.26 50.42 -79.66
C ARG A 284 -12.18 51.26 -80.53
N ASP A 285 -13.39 51.57 -80.07
CA ASP A 285 -14.35 52.41 -80.78
C ASP A 285 -13.81 53.84 -80.95
N ARG A 286 -13.22 54.41 -79.89
CA ARG A 286 -12.54 55.71 -79.93
C ARG A 286 -11.38 55.72 -80.93
N ASN A 287 -10.53 54.69 -80.90
CA ASN A 287 -9.41 54.58 -81.84
C ASN A 287 -9.92 54.41 -83.28
N ALA A 288 -10.95 53.59 -83.50
CA ALA A 288 -11.57 53.45 -84.82
C ALA A 288 -12.16 54.76 -85.34
N GLU A 289 -12.74 55.59 -84.45
CA GLU A 289 -13.20 56.93 -84.80
C GLU A 289 -12.03 57.88 -85.11
N LEU A 290 -10.97 57.86 -84.30
CA LEU A 290 -9.76 58.64 -84.55
C LEU A 290 -9.10 58.27 -85.88
N VAL A 291 -8.96 56.97 -86.18
CA VAL A 291 -8.45 56.48 -87.47
C VAL A 291 -9.32 56.99 -88.63
N ARG A 292 -10.66 56.91 -88.50
CA ARG A 292 -11.58 57.49 -89.50
C ARG A 292 -11.37 58.99 -89.68
N ARG A 293 -11.17 59.74 -88.60
CA ARG A 293 -10.89 61.19 -88.65
C ARG A 293 -9.54 61.49 -89.28
N VAL A 294 -8.50 60.72 -88.97
CA VAL A 294 -7.17 60.86 -89.59
C VAL A 294 -7.26 60.61 -91.10
N ALA A 295 -7.87 59.50 -91.53
CA ALA A 295 -8.08 59.23 -92.95
C ALA A 295 -8.85 60.35 -93.67
N MET A 296 -9.92 60.88 -93.05
CA MET A 296 -10.65 62.03 -93.60
C MET A 296 -9.77 63.27 -93.74
N MET A 297 -8.92 63.55 -92.74
CA MET A 297 -8.01 64.70 -92.76
C MET A 297 -6.86 64.51 -93.77
N GLU A 298 -6.34 63.29 -93.92
CA GLU A 298 -5.37 62.91 -94.94
C GLU A 298 -5.96 63.07 -96.35
N GLU A 299 -7.20 62.63 -96.59
CA GLU A 299 -7.89 62.85 -97.87
C GLU A 299 -8.08 64.34 -98.17
N ARG A 300 -8.46 65.13 -97.17
CA ARG A 300 -8.56 66.60 -97.30
C ARG A 300 -7.20 67.24 -97.58
N LEU A 301 -6.14 66.76 -96.93
CA LEU A 301 -4.78 67.23 -97.13
C LEU A 301 -4.32 66.89 -98.54
N ALA A 302 -4.46 65.65 -98.99
CA ALA A 302 -4.14 65.20 -100.35
C ALA A 302 -4.91 66.00 -101.41
N ALA A 303 -6.21 66.26 -101.19
CA ALA A 303 -7.00 67.12 -102.07
C ALA A 303 -6.48 68.57 -102.09
N SER A 304 -5.97 69.08 -100.96
CA SER A 304 -5.35 70.42 -100.90
C SER A 304 -3.98 70.47 -101.56
N GLU A 305 -3.15 69.44 -101.37
CA GLU A 305 -1.85 69.29 -102.01
C GLU A 305 -2.02 69.16 -103.53
N ALA A 306 -3.01 68.39 -104.00
CA ALA A 306 -3.36 68.31 -105.42
C ALA A 306 -3.80 69.66 -105.99
N ARG A 307 -4.54 70.48 -105.23
CA ARG A 307 -4.87 71.87 -105.62
C ARG A 307 -3.60 72.73 -105.68
N CYS A 308 -2.72 72.64 -104.69
CA CYS A 308 -1.44 73.37 -104.70
C CYS A 308 -0.60 72.97 -105.91
N LEU A 309 -0.45 71.68 -106.18
CA LEU A 309 0.25 71.15 -107.35
C LEU A 309 -0.38 71.61 -108.67
N ALA A 310 -1.71 71.65 -108.77
CA ALA A 310 -2.39 72.18 -109.95
C ALA A 310 -2.05 73.66 -110.17
N VAL A 311 -2.11 74.49 -109.12
CA VAL A 311 -1.71 75.90 -109.19
C VAL A 311 -0.23 76.05 -109.54
N GLU A 312 0.66 75.22 -108.99
CA GLU A 312 2.08 75.21 -109.33
C GLU A 312 2.31 74.85 -110.81
N ASN A 313 1.57 73.88 -111.34
CA ASN A 313 1.62 73.51 -112.76
C ASN A 313 1.06 74.62 -113.66
N GLU A 314 -0.09 75.22 -113.32
CA GLU A 314 -0.64 76.37 -114.04
C GLU A 314 0.37 77.55 -114.05
N PHE A 315 1.06 77.78 -112.93
CA PHE A 315 2.11 78.78 -112.85
C PHE A 315 3.34 78.42 -113.68
N ALA A 316 3.72 77.14 -113.74
CA ALA A 316 4.79 76.65 -114.60
C ALA A 316 4.45 76.79 -116.09
N ASP A 317 3.23 76.46 -116.49
CA ASP A 317 2.70 76.63 -117.84
C ASP A 317 2.62 78.11 -118.23
N TYR A 318 2.17 78.97 -117.31
CA TYR A 318 2.20 80.43 -117.50
C TYR A 318 3.63 80.94 -117.71
N ARG A 319 4.61 80.43 -116.94
CA ARG A 319 6.03 80.76 -117.14
C ARG A 319 6.56 80.23 -118.47
N ALA A 320 6.16 79.04 -118.91
CA ALA A 320 6.56 78.47 -120.20
C ALA A 320 5.97 79.26 -121.37
N ALA A 321 4.67 79.61 -121.32
CA ALA A 321 3.99 80.45 -122.30
C ALA A 321 4.59 81.87 -122.34
N SER A 322 4.98 82.42 -121.19
CA SER A 322 5.66 83.71 -121.12
C SER A 322 7.05 83.67 -121.80
N ARG A 323 7.73 82.50 -121.79
CA ARG A 323 9.03 82.29 -122.46
C ARG A 323 8.92 82.13 -123.98
N SER A 324 7.74 81.83 -124.54
CA SER A 324 7.51 81.67 -125.99
C SER A 324 6.89 82.91 -126.66
N THR A 325 6.78 84.03 -125.94
CA THR A 325 6.35 85.31 -126.51
C THR A 325 7.41 85.91 -127.43
N PRO A 326 7.02 86.66 -128.48
CA PRO A 326 7.96 87.30 -129.40
C PRO A 326 8.90 88.30 -128.69
N GLU A 327 8.51 88.87 -127.55
CA GLU A 327 9.39 89.69 -126.70
C GLU A 327 10.48 88.87 -126.00
N ALA A 328 10.20 87.63 -125.57
CA ALA A 328 11.19 86.72 -125.00
C ALA A 328 12.19 86.20 -126.06
N GLU A 329 11.71 85.95 -127.29
CA GLU A 329 12.56 85.60 -128.44
C GLU A 329 13.45 86.79 -128.86
N LEU A 330 12.90 88.01 -128.87
CA LEU A 330 13.66 89.25 -129.14
C LEU A 330 14.69 89.56 -128.06
N THR A 331 14.40 89.30 -126.79
CA THR A 331 15.38 89.47 -125.69
C THR A 331 16.46 88.39 -125.72
N ARG A 332 16.14 87.14 -126.09
CA ARG A 332 17.13 86.08 -126.35
C ARG A 332 18.05 86.45 -127.53
N GLN A 333 17.47 86.92 -128.64
CA GLN A 333 18.21 87.39 -129.82
C GLN A 333 19.04 88.66 -129.54
N LEU A 334 18.55 89.59 -128.72
CA LEU A 334 19.30 90.75 -128.23
C LEU A 334 20.45 90.35 -127.31
N ALA A 335 20.29 89.33 -126.46
CA ALA A 335 21.34 88.83 -125.60
C ALA A 335 22.45 88.13 -126.41
N GLU A 336 22.09 87.28 -127.38
CA GLU A 336 23.05 86.65 -128.32
C GLU A 336 23.76 87.69 -129.19
N ALA A 337 23.04 88.67 -129.75
CA ALA A 337 23.63 89.75 -130.54
C ALA A 337 24.54 90.66 -129.71
N ARG A 338 24.20 90.95 -128.44
CA ARG A 338 25.05 91.73 -127.52
C ARG A 338 26.32 91.00 -127.12
N GLU A 339 26.25 89.69 -126.85
CA GLU A 339 27.46 88.92 -126.54
C GLU A 339 28.34 88.71 -127.78
N ALA A 340 27.75 88.56 -128.98
CA ALA A 340 28.51 88.55 -130.24
C ALA A 340 29.19 89.91 -130.53
N ALA A 341 28.50 91.03 -130.26
CA ALA A 341 29.06 92.38 -130.39
C ALA A 341 30.19 92.65 -129.38
N LYS A 342 30.02 92.28 -128.10
CA LYS A 342 31.09 92.38 -127.09
C LYS A 342 32.30 91.52 -127.45
N ALA A 343 32.10 90.30 -127.94
CA ALA A 343 33.19 89.43 -128.38
C ALA A 343 33.95 90.01 -129.58
N ALA A 344 33.24 90.68 -130.51
CA ALA A 344 33.85 91.38 -131.64
C ALA A 344 34.62 92.65 -131.20
N GLU A 345 34.09 93.44 -130.26
CA GLU A 345 34.77 94.60 -129.68
C GLU A 345 36.06 94.20 -128.93
N VAL A 346 36.04 93.12 -128.14
CA VAL A 346 37.24 92.62 -127.45
C VAL A 346 38.31 92.14 -128.43
N ARG A 347 37.93 91.57 -129.59
CA ARG A 347 38.88 91.21 -130.67
C ARG A 347 39.45 92.45 -131.36
N ALA A 348 38.62 93.46 -131.64
CA ALA A 348 39.06 94.72 -132.25
C ALA A 348 39.99 95.52 -131.32
N ALA A 349 39.68 95.58 -130.02
CA ALA A 349 40.49 96.26 -129.02
C ALA A 349 41.85 95.57 -128.81
N LYS A 350 41.91 94.23 -128.83
CA LYS A 350 43.19 93.48 -128.80
C LYS A 350 44.05 93.73 -130.04
N ALA A 351 43.44 93.82 -131.24
CA ALA A 351 44.16 94.12 -132.49
C ALA A 351 44.67 95.58 -132.57
N ALA A 352 43.92 96.55 -132.01
CA ALA A 352 44.35 97.94 -131.96
C ALA A 352 45.52 98.17 -130.98
N LYS A 353 45.48 97.55 -129.79
CA LYS A 353 46.55 97.66 -128.78
C LYS A 353 47.86 97.00 -129.24
N ALA A 354 47.78 95.90 -130.01
CA ALA A 354 48.94 95.24 -130.61
C ALA A 354 49.62 96.10 -131.71
N LYS A 355 48.87 96.99 -132.39
CA LYS A 355 49.40 97.88 -133.43
C LYS A 355 50.08 99.15 -132.86
N GLN A 356 49.65 99.60 -131.69
CA GLN A 356 50.23 100.78 -131.00
C GLN A 356 51.55 100.43 -130.30
N GLY A 357 51.66 99.23 -129.72
CA GLY A 357 52.92 98.73 -129.12
C GLY A 357 54.06 98.53 -130.14
N TYR A 358 53.76 98.21 -131.40
CA TYR A 358 54.76 98.04 -132.46
C TYR A 358 55.25 99.37 -133.06
N LYS A 359 54.54 100.50 -132.84
CA LYS A 359 54.91 101.84 -133.34
C LYS A 359 55.74 102.65 -132.33
N GLU A 360 55.57 102.42 -131.04
CA GLU A 360 56.35 103.09 -129.97
C GLU A 360 57.72 102.42 -129.74
N GLN A 361 57.92 101.16 -130.13
CA GLN A 361 59.21 100.46 -130.08
C GLN A 361 60.17 100.77 -131.25
N VAL A 362 59.73 101.50 -132.29
CA VAL A 362 60.53 101.77 -133.51
C VAL A 362 60.99 103.25 -133.62
N CYS A 363 60.47 104.17 -132.80
CA CYS A 363 60.77 105.61 -132.91
C CYS A 363 61.73 106.22 -131.87
N TRP A 364 62.37 105.43 -130.99
CA TRP A 364 63.44 105.93 -130.11
C TRP A 364 64.69 105.03 -130.13
N ASN A 365 65.10 104.59 -131.33
CA ASN A 365 66.39 103.93 -131.55
C ASN A 365 67.12 104.46 -132.81
N ALA A 366 66.81 105.68 -133.26
CA ALA A 366 67.39 106.24 -134.48
C ALA A 366 67.52 107.78 -134.50
N TYR A 367 68.05 108.40 -133.44
CA TYR A 367 68.62 109.76 -133.51
C TYR A 367 69.94 109.81 -132.71
N PHE A 368 71.00 109.35 -133.38
CA PHE A 368 72.33 109.96 -133.49
C PHE A 368 73.01 110.61 -132.26
N THR A 369 74.09 109.93 -131.85
CA THR A 369 75.47 110.41 -131.61
C THR A 369 75.96 111.63 -132.43
N ASN A 370 76.45 112.70 -131.78
CA ASN A 370 77.82 113.28 -131.87
C ASN A 370 77.93 114.75 -131.38
N GLN A 371 79.10 115.07 -130.78
CA GLN A 371 79.61 116.30 -130.11
C GLN A 371 79.41 116.30 -128.57
N GLU A 372 80.43 116.24 -127.71
CA GLU A 372 81.92 116.31 -127.80
C GLU A 372 82.62 115.04 -127.30
#